data_AF-A0A183T7Y7-F1
#
_entry.id   AF-A0A183T7Y7-F1
#
_cell.length_a   1.000
_cell.length_b   1.000
_cell.length_c   1.000
_cell.angle_alpha   90.00
_cell.angle_beta   90.00
_cell.angle_gamma   90.00
#
_symmetry.space_group_name_H-M   'P 1'
#
loop_
_entity.id
_entity.type
_entity.pdbx_description
1 polymer ?
#
loop_
_entity_poly.entity_id
_entity_poly.type
_entity_poly.pdbx_seq_one_letter_code
_entity_poly.pdbx_strand_id
1 'polypeptide(L)'
;LRESLIGLHREQNPLLRWPTVPLSSPLLRVTFENLATTWDFASSFKIDLLTEKCLSLMRQRFEEFVATDLFLRMPADTVLTLLRSDDLSVESEEQVIEAISQWICSGDEADDVKLKVHAPAMLKEVQWHQTTFKCRSRLMERYPIFQKSRECP
;
A
#
# COMPACT_ATOMS: atom_id res chain seq x y z
N LEU A 1 -32.35 -6.25 -48.76
CA LEU A 1 -31.19 -6.04 -49.66
C LEU A 1 -31.10 -4.57 -50.04
N ARG A 2 -30.37 -3.78 -49.24
CA ARG A 2 -29.83 -2.46 -49.60
C ARG A 2 -28.53 -2.29 -48.83
N GLU A 3 -27.42 -2.23 -49.55
CA GLU A 3 -26.11 -1.80 -49.05
C GLU A 3 -25.88 -0.31 -49.33
N SER A 4 -24.79 0.21 -48.74
CA SER A 4 -24.17 1.55 -48.88
C SER A 4 -24.79 2.66 -48.02
N LEU A 5 -24.07 3.51 -47.26
CA LEU A 5 -22.64 3.82 -47.05
C LEU A 5 -22.48 4.29 -45.58
N ILE A 6 -21.32 4.24 -44.91
CA ILE A 6 -20.30 5.32 -44.71
C ILE A 6 -19.61 4.84 -43.40
N GLY A 7 -18.30 4.75 -43.18
CA GLY A 7 -17.14 5.35 -43.81
C GLY A 7 -15.90 5.03 -42.95
N LEU A 8 -14.74 5.37 -43.51
CA LEU A 8 -13.40 5.37 -42.92
C LEU A 8 -12.73 4.03 -42.65
N HIS A 9 -12.26 3.47 -43.76
CA HIS A 9 -10.90 2.97 -43.93
C HIS A 9 -9.91 3.44 -42.84
N ARG A 10 -9.61 2.55 -41.89
CA ARG A 10 -8.40 2.63 -41.07
C ARG A 10 -7.51 1.48 -41.51
N GLU A 11 -6.62 1.76 -42.46
CA GLU A 11 -5.49 0.89 -42.73
C GLU A 11 -4.77 0.62 -41.40
N GLN A 12 -4.90 -0.61 -40.92
CA GLN A 12 -4.17 -1.06 -39.76
C GLN A 12 -2.72 -1.26 -40.21
N ASN A 13 -1.87 -0.29 -39.87
CA ASN A 13 -0.43 -0.39 -40.02
C ASN A 13 0.06 -1.72 -39.40
N PRO A 14 0.54 -2.69 -40.19
CA PRO A 14 0.95 -4.01 -39.68
C PRO A 14 2.22 -3.96 -38.81
N LEU A 15 2.86 -2.79 -38.69
CA LEU A 15 4.09 -2.57 -37.94
C LEU A 15 3.87 -2.09 -36.49
N LEU A 16 2.61 -1.90 -36.06
CA LEU A 16 2.27 -1.51 -34.68
C LEU A 16 1.48 -2.60 -33.93
N ARG A 17 1.75 -3.88 -34.23
CA ARG A 17 1.51 -4.93 -33.24
C ARG A 17 2.56 -4.76 -32.15
N TRP A 18 2.25 -3.92 -31.16
CA TRP A 18 2.91 -4.03 -29.87
C TRP A 18 2.78 -5.49 -29.43
N PRO A 19 3.86 -6.18 -29.05
CA PRO A 19 3.75 -7.53 -28.57
C PRO A 19 2.91 -7.47 -27.30
N THR A 20 1.71 -8.04 -27.35
CA THR A 20 0.89 -8.26 -26.16
C THR A 20 1.66 -9.26 -25.30
N VAL A 21 2.46 -8.74 -24.37
CA VAL A 21 3.27 -9.57 -23.49
C VAL A 21 2.29 -10.39 -22.64
N PRO A 22 2.34 -11.73 -22.69
CA PRO A 22 1.41 -12.55 -21.92
C PRO A 22 1.50 -12.23 -20.43
N LEU A 23 0.36 -12.24 -19.73
CA LEU A 23 0.24 -11.98 -18.29
C LEU A 23 1.09 -12.92 -17.41
N SER A 24 1.51 -14.06 -17.96
CA SER A 24 2.39 -15.07 -17.37
C SER A 24 3.87 -14.90 -17.73
N SER A 25 4.25 -13.82 -18.41
CA SER A 25 5.65 -13.60 -18.77
C SER A 25 6.51 -13.30 -17.52
N PRO A 26 7.73 -13.88 -17.41
CA PRO A 26 8.67 -13.60 -16.32
C PRO A 26 9.10 -12.13 -16.23
N LEU A 27 8.83 -11.35 -17.27
CA LEU A 27 9.14 -9.92 -17.36
C LEU A 27 8.20 -9.05 -16.50
N LEU A 28 7.03 -9.58 -16.09
CA LEU A 28 6.08 -8.94 -15.16
C LEU A 28 6.21 -9.49 -13.74
N ARG A 29 7.40 -10.01 -13.38
CA ARG A 29 7.69 -10.47 -12.01
C ARG A 29 7.99 -9.27 -11.13
N VAL A 30 7.09 -9.01 -10.18
CA VAL A 30 7.36 -8.07 -9.09
C VAL A 30 8.35 -8.73 -8.12
N THR A 31 9.44 -8.06 -7.83
CA THR A 31 10.46 -8.42 -6.84
C THR A 31 10.61 -7.27 -5.87
N PHE A 32 11.27 -7.50 -4.74
CA PHE A 32 11.47 -6.44 -3.76
C PHE A 32 12.39 -5.33 -4.32
N GLU A 33 13.37 -5.69 -5.15
CA GLU A 33 14.29 -4.76 -5.82
C GLU A 33 13.58 -3.81 -6.79
N ASN A 34 12.57 -4.30 -7.52
CA ASN A 34 11.81 -3.50 -8.48
C ASN A 34 10.47 -2.98 -7.92
N LEU A 35 10.20 -3.19 -6.63
CA LEU A 35 8.90 -2.93 -6.03
C LEU A 35 8.52 -1.45 -6.12
N ALA A 36 9.43 -0.55 -5.79
CA ALA A 36 9.17 0.89 -5.80
C ALA A 36 8.85 1.40 -7.20
N THR A 37 9.69 1.09 -8.17
CA THR A 37 9.49 1.52 -9.57
C THR A 37 8.25 0.89 -10.18
N THR A 38 7.96 -0.37 -9.85
CA THR A 38 6.75 -1.07 -10.34
C THR A 38 5.49 -0.53 -9.68
N TRP A 39 5.52 -0.20 -8.38
CA TRP A 39 4.41 0.42 -7.66
C TRP A 39 4.09 1.80 -8.24
N ASP A 40 5.10 2.66 -8.42
CA ASP A 40 4.91 4.01 -8.97
C ASP A 40 4.29 3.94 -10.37
N PHE A 41 4.75 3.01 -11.20
CA PHE A 41 4.18 2.75 -12.51
C PHE A 41 2.73 2.25 -12.42
N ALA A 42 2.48 1.19 -11.65
CA ALA A 42 1.17 0.55 -11.54
C ALA A 42 0.11 1.49 -10.97
N SER A 43 0.44 2.25 -9.93
CA SER A 43 -0.45 3.22 -9.30
C SER A 43 -0.74 4.41 -10.21
N SER A 44 0.26 4.94 -10.93
CA SER A 44 0.09 6.07 -11.85
C SER A 44 -0.82 5.71 -13.03
N PHE A 45 -0.68 4.52 -13.58
CA PHE A 45 -1.47 4.04 -14.72
C PHE A 45 -2.71 3.25 -14.33
N LYS A 46 -2.98 3.08 -13.02
CA LYS A 46 -4.11 2.31 -12.47
C LYS A 46 -4.20 0.90 -13.04
N ILE A 47 -3.07 0.19 -13.07
CA ILE A 47 -3.00 -1.19 -13.55
C ILE A 47 -3.30 -2.12 -12.38
N ASP A 48 -4.58 -2.43 -12.17
CA ASP A 48 -5.08 -3.18 -10.99
C ASP A 48 -4.30 -4.47 -10.72
N LEU A 49 -4.01 -5.26 -11.76
CA LEU A 49 -3.27 -6.52 -11.63
C LEU A 49 -1.85 -6.31 -11.09
N LEU A 50 -1.15 -5.26 -11.53
CA LEU A 50 0.21 -4.98 -11.06
C LEU A 50 0.20 -4.39 -9.66
N THR A 51 -0.77 -3.50 -9.38
CA THR A 51 -1.01 -2.96 -8.05
C THR A 51 -1.24 -4.09 -7.06
N GLU A 52 -2.11 -5.06 -7.37
CA GLU A 52 -2.35 -6.22 -6.51
C GLU A 52 -1.11 -7.10 -6.32
N LYS A 53 -0.31 -7.32 -7.37
CA LYS A 53 0.95 -8.06 -7.23
C LYS A 53 1.94 -7.34 -6.31
N CYS A 54 2.05 -6.02 -6.42
CA CYS A 54 2.87 -5.21 -5.52
C CYS A 54 2.36 -5.29 -4.08
N LEU A 55 1.05 -5.10 -3.86
CA LEU A 55 0.45 -5.20 -2.53
C LEU A 55 0.64 -6.60 -1.92
N SER A 56 0.47 -7.66 -2.71
CA SER A 56 0.71 -9.02 -2.26
C SER A 56 2.15 -9.22 -1.79
N LEU A 57 3.13 -8.69 -2.51
CA LEU A 57 4.54 -8.78 -2.10
C LEU A 57 4.82 -7.94 -0.85
N MET A 58 4.24 -6.74 -0.76
CA MET A 58 4.34 -5.88 0.43
C MET A 58 3.77 -6.58 1.67
N ARG A 59 2.64 -7.28 1.55
CA ARG A 59 2.05 -8.05 2.66
C ARG A 59 2.90 -9.23 3.10
N GLN A 60 3.43 -9.99 2.14
CA GLN A 60 4.24 -11.18 2.42
C GLN A 60 5.59 -10.85 3.05
N ARG A 61 6.14 -9.67 2.79
CA ARG A 61 7.43 -9.21 3.32
C ARG A 61 7.26 -7.88 4.05
N PHE A 62 6.21 -7.77 4.86
CA PHE A 62 5.82 -6.51 5.48
C PHE A 62 6.92 -5.92 6.35
N GLU A 63 7.59 -6.74 7.17
CA GLU A 63 8.69 -6.29 8.03
C GLU A 63 9.87 -5.69 7.24
N GLU A 64 10.21 -6.29 6.09
CA GLU A 64 11.24 -5.74 5.22
C GLU A 64 10.73 -4.47 4.52
N PHE A 65 9.45 -4.45 4.16
CA PHE A 65 8.81 -3.33 3.49
C PHE A 65 8.73 -2.07 4.36
N VAL A 66 8.37 -2.20 5.63
CA VAL A 66 8.25 -1.05 6.55
C VAL A 66 9.58 -0.33 6.76
N ALA A 67 10.70 -1.04 6.59
CA ALA A 67 12.04 -0.47 6.66
C ALA A 67 12.44 0.33 5.40
N THR A 68 11.62 0.36 4.36
CA THR A 68 11.92 1.05 3.09
C THR A 68 11.36 2.47 3.04
N ASP A 69 12.04 3.35 2.31
CA ASP A 69 11.54 4.71 2.02
C ASP A 69 10.25 4.73 1.21
N LEU A 70 9.92 3.63 0.52
CA LEU A 70 8.66 3.50 -0.20
C LEU A 70 7.50 3.54 0.79
N PHE A 71 7.57 2.75 1.86
CA PHE A 71 6.52 2.67 2.88
C PHE A 71 6.20 4.04 3.48
N LEU A 72 7.23 4.80 3.86
CA LEU A 72 7.10 6.13 4.47
C LEU A 72 6.41 7.17 3.57
N ARG A 73 6.47 6.97 2.25
CA ARG A 73 5.83 7.83 1.24
C ARG A 73 4.48 7.31 0.76
N MET A 74 4.02 6.15 1.25
CA MET A 74 2.76 5.56 0.80
C MET A 74 1.56 6.42 1.20
N PRO A 75 0.53 6.49 0.34
CA PRO A 75 -0.76 7.07 0.70
C PRO A 75 -1.37 6.33 1.90
N ALA A 76 -2.06 7.08 2.76
CA ALA A 76 -2.68 6.53 3.96
C ALA A 76 -3.69 5.41 3.66
N ASP A 77 -4.49 5.56 2.60
CA ASP A 77 -5.49 4.56 2.19
C ASP A 77 -4.83 3.23 1.79
N THR A 78 -3.65 3.29 1.18
CA THR A 78 -2.91 2.08 0.82
C THR A 78 -2.34 1.40 2.05
N VAL A 79 -1.73 2.16 2.97
CA VAL A 79 -1.23 1.60 4.23
C VAL A 79 -2.39 0.97 5.02
N LEU A 80 -3.53 1.65 5.10
CA LEU A 80 -4.73 1.11 5.75
C LEU A 80 -5.23 -0.18 5.08
N THR A 81 -5.17 -0.26 3.75
CA THR A 81 -5.53 -1.48 3.00
C THR A 81 -4.57 -2.63 3.30
N LEU A 82 -3.27 -2.35 3.45
CA LEU A 82 -2.28 -3.36 3.84
C LEU A 82 -2.56 -3.87 5.26
N LEU A 83 -2.82 -2.95 6.21
CA LEU A 83 -3.09 -3.29 7.62
C LEU A 83 -4.39 -4.07 7.82
N ARG A 84 -5.41 -3.84 6.99
CA ARG A 84 -6.69 -4.57 7.01
C ARG A 84 -6.61 -5.98 6.44
N SER A 85 -5.48 -6.35 5.84
CA SER A 85 -5.34 -7.66 5.22
C SER A 85 -5.07 -8.73 6.26
N ASP A 86 -5.89 -9.78 6.27
CA ASP A 86 -5.67 -10.95 7.13
C ASP A 86 -4.36 -11.69 6.81
N ASP A 87 -3.86 -11.58 5.57
CA ASP A 87 -2.62 -12.20 5.10
C ASP A 87 -1.35 -11.36 5.39
N LEU A 88 -1.39 -10.44 6.35
CA LEU A 88 -0.23 -9.62 6.70
C LEU A 88 0.83 -10.47 7.43
N SER A 89 2.03 -10.59 6.85
CA SER A 89 3.12 -11.38 7.44
C SER A 89 3.90 -10.54 8.45
N VAL A 90 3.53 -10.66 9.73
CA VAL A 90 4.20 -10.03 10.87
C VAL A 90 4.43 -11.03 12.00
N GLU A 91 5.57 -10.92 12.69
CA GLU A 91 5.84 -11.73 13.89
C GLU A 91 4.96 -11.31 15.07
N SER A 92 4.57 -10.03 15.14
CA SER A 92 3.67 -9.53 16.20
C SER A 92 2.96 -8.23 15.84
N GLU A 93 1.82 -7.99 16.48
CA GLU A 93 1.07 -6.72 16.40
C GLU A 93 1.89 -5.51 16.90
N GLU A 94 2.94 -5.72 17.70
CA GLU A 94 3.81 -4.64 18.14
C GLU A 94 4.63 -4.05 17.00
N GLN A 95 5.04 -4.88 16.04
CA GLN A 95 5.70 -4.40 14.82
C GLN A 95 4.75 -3.57 13.95
N VAL A 96 3.45 -3.92 13.94
CA VAL A 96 2.43 -3.12 13.25
C VAL A 96 2.30 -1.75 13.89
N ILE A 97 2.25 -1.68 15.23
CA ILE A 97 2.26 -0.41 15.97
C ILE A 97 3.52 0.39 15.67
N GLU A 98 4.68 -0.26 15.66
CA GLU A 98 5.95 0.39 15.35
C GLU A 98 5.96 0.94 13.91
N ALA A 99 5.52 0.16 12.93
CA ALA A 99 5.41 0.58 11.54
C ALA A 99 4.49 1.79 11.38
N ILE A 100 3.30 1.76 12.00
CA ILE A 100 2.39 2.92 12.02
C ILE A 100 3.09 4.14 12.64
N SER A 101 3.79 3.95 13.76
CA SER A 101 4.49 5.05 14.43
C SER A 101 5.63 5.65 13.59
N GLN A 102 6.33 4.83 12.80
CA GLN A 102 7.37 5.26 11.86
C GLN A 102 6.77 6.01 10.66
N TRP A 103 5.66 5.51 10.11
CA TRP A 103 4.94 6.15 9.00
C TRP A 103 4.34 7.51 9.37
N ILE A 104 3.90 7.66 10.62
CA ILE A 104 3.45 8.94 11.17
C ILE A 104 4.61 9.92 11.32
N CYS A 105 5.77 9.45 11.82
CA CYS A 105 6.96 10.30 12.03
C CYS A 105 7.70 10.70 10.74
N SER A 106 7.34 10.15 9.58
CA SER A 106 8.10 10.33 8.36
C SER A 106 7.65 11.50 7.48
N GLY A 107 6.66 12.28 7.89
CA GLY A 107 6.24 13.46 7.14
C GLY A 107 6.94 14.75 7.58
N ASP A 108 6.59 15.82 6.87
CA ASP A 108 6.89 17.22 7.18
C ASP A 108 5.54 17.96 7.06
N GLU A 109 5.28 19.00 7.89
CA GLU A 109 4.04 19.81 8.13
C GLU A 109 2.64 19.13 8.01
N ALA A 110 2.40 18.29 6.99
CA ALA A 110 1.31 17.32 6.84
C ALA A 110 1.26 16.22 7.92
N ASP A 111 2.26 16.17 8.81
CA ASP A 111 2.31 15.32 10.00
C ASP A 111 1.06 15.47 10.87
N ASP A 112 0.50 16.67 10.93
CA ASP A 112 -0.67 16.94 11.74
C ASP A 112 -1.92 16.22 11.19
N VAL A 113 -2.01 16.02 9.87
CA VAL A 113 -3.11 15.26 9.23
C VAL A 113 -2.89 13.76 9.35
N LYS A 114 -1.66 13.27 9.06
CA LYS A 114 -1.31 11.85 9.24
C LYS A 114 -1.59 11.40 10.68
N LEU A 115 -1.16 12.19 11.65
CA LEU A 115 -1.29 11.91 13.07
C LEU A 115 -2.73 12.03 13.57
N LYS A 116 -3.51 13.04 13.13
CA LYS A 116 -4.88 13.26 13.66
C LYS A 116 -5.96 12.45 12.95
N VAL A 117 -5.80 12.19 11.65
CA VAL A 117 -6.85 11.56 10.84
C VAL A 117 -6.52 10.09 10.55
N HIS A 118 -5.32 9.82 10.04
CA HIS A 118 -4.99 8.49 9.54
C HIS A 118 -4.51 7.55 10.64
N ALA A 119 -3.74 8.04 11.62
CA ALA A 119 -3.22 7.22 12.70
C ALA A 119 -4.33 6.54 13.53
N PRO A 120 -5.41 7.23 13.97
CA PRO A 120 -6.48 6.55 14.71
C PRO A 120 -7.18 5.47 13.87
N ALA A 121 -7.35 5.71 12.56
CA ALA A 121 -7.96 4.74 11.66
C ALA A 121 -7.09 3.49 11.48
N MET A 122 -5.78 3.64 11.39
CA MET A 122 -4.83 2.53 11.31
C MET A 122 -4.69 1.78 12.63
N LEU A 123 -4.62 2.52 13.75
CA LEU A 123 -4.52 1.96 15.11
C LEU A 123 -5.77 1.17 15.52
N LYS A 124 -6.92 1.46 14.92
CA LYS A 124 -8.15 0.66 15.12
C LYS A 124 -8.04 -0.75 14.55
N GLU A 125 -7.23 -0.96 13.51
CA GLU A 125 -7.05 -2.26 12.87
C GLU A 125 -6.08 -3.16 13.65
N VAL A 126 -5.32 -2.60 14.60
CA VAL A 126 -4.38 -3.33 15.45
C VAL A 126 -5.13 -4.22 16.44
N GLN A 127 -4.71 -5.48 16.57
CA GLN A 127 -5.29 -6.41 17.53
C GLN A 127 -4.72 -6.16 18.92
N TRP A 128 -5.22 -5.13 19.60
CA TRP A 128 -4.70 -4.66 20.88
C TRP A 128 -4.58 -5.76 21.93
N HIS A 129 -5.46 -6.75 21.97
CA HIS A 129 -5.39 -7.87 22.92
C HIS A 129 -4.12 -8.72 22.79
N GLN A 130 -3.44 -8.70 21.63
CA GLN A 130 -2.19 -9.42 21.36
C GLN A 130 -0.93 -8.60 21.65
N THR A 131 -1.08 -7.32 22.03
CA THR A 131 0.07 -6.42 22.31
C THR A 131 0.39 -6.38 23.80
N THR A 132 1.64 -6.10 24.17
CA THR A 132 2.01 -5.96 25.60
C THR A 132 1.62 -4.60 26.16
N PHE A 133 1.36 -4.55 27.47
CA PHE A 133 1.10 -3.29 28.19
C PHE A 133 2.23 -2.27 28.01
N LYS A 134 3.49 -2.73 27.96
CA LYS A 134 4.67 -1.88 27.78
C LYS A 134 4.65 -1.20 26.41
N CYS A 135 4.28 -1.93 25.35
CA CYS A 135 4.14 -1.35 24.02
C CYS A 135 3.05 -0.28 23.98
N ARG A 136 1.86 -0.58 24.52
CA ARG A 136 0.74 0.39 24.61
C ARG A 136 1.12 1.65 25.38
N SER A 137 1.76 1.49 26.54
CA SER A 137 2.20 2.63 27.38
C SER A 137 3.20 3.51 26.64
N ARG A 138 4.19 2.92 25.95
CA ARG A 138 5.16 3.67 25.14
C ARG A 138 4.50 4.46 24.02
N LEU A 139 3.51 3.88 23.35
CA LEU A 139 2.77 4.56 22.27
C LEU A 139 2.01 5.77 22.84
N MET A 140 1.34 5.62 23.98
CA MET A 140 0.61 6.68 24.65
C MET A 140 1.51 7.79 25.20
N GLU A 141 2.69 7.46 25.70
CA GLU A 141 3.70 8.42 26.13
C GLU A 141 4.22 9.24 24.94
N ARG A 142 4.46 8.57 23.80
CA ARG A 142 4.96 9.22 22.58
C ARG A 142 3.90 10.08 21.90
N TYR A 143 2.64 9.67 21.95
CA TYR A 143 1.52 10.37 21.33
C TYR A 143 0.34 10.50 22.30
N PRO A 144 0.37 11.52 23.18
CA PRO A 144 -0.67 11.74 24.20
C PRO A 144 -2.08 11.93 23.62
N ILE A 145 -2.20 12.30 22.33
CA ILE A 145 -3.47 12.42 21.63
C ILE A 145 -4.26 11.10 21.59
N PHE A 146 -3.57 9.95 21.61
CA PHE A 146 -4.20 8.64 21.56
C PHE A 146 -4.75 8.21 22.92
N GLN A 147 -4.34 8.83 24.04
CA GLN A 147 -4.91 8.56 25.36
C GLN A 147 -6.39 8.93 25.46
N LYS A 148 -6.88 9.84 24.60
CA LYS A 148 -8.29 10.27 24.56
C LYS A 148 -9.09 9.61 23.45
N SER A 149 -8.43 8.87 22.56
CA SER A 149 -9.06 8.18 21.43
C SER A 149 -9.75 6.91 21.94
N ARG A 150 -11.00 6.71 21.53
CA ARG A 150 -11.76 5.48 21.89
C ARG A 150 -11.32 4.28 21.06
N GLU A 151 -10.59 4.54 19.98
CA GLU A 151 -10.05 3.57 19.06
C GLU A 151 -8.76 2.93 19.57
N CYS A 152 -8.15 3.50 20.61
CA CYS A 152 -6.99 2.95 21.32
C CYS A 152 -7.43 2.40 22.70
N PRO A 153 -6.77 1.34 23.21
CA PRO A 153 -7.16 0.63 24.44
C PRO A 153 -6.91 1.42 25.71
#